data_AF-A0A291P3K5-F1
#
_entry.id   AF-A0A291P3K5-F1
#
_cell.length_a   1.000
_cell.length_b   1.000
_cell.length_c   1.000
_cell.angle_alpha   90.00
_cell.angle_beta   90.00
_cell.angle_gamma   90.00
#
_symmetry.space_group_name_H-M   'P 1'
#
loop_
_entity.id
_entity.type
_entity.pdbx_description
1 polymer ?
#
loop_
_entity_poly.entity_id
_entity_poly.type
_entity_poly.pdbx_seq_one_letter_code
_entity_poly.pdbx_strand_id
1 'polypeptide(L)'
;MRPSITCHMITSLDGRLHPQRWGGPADGRIDQLVARHYEAAASRLKADGWIVGRRTMAEFVAEHSEHAEAERLEAPRSRPPHLAARAGRDLCVAIDPGGRLRFEADHVEGDHVVVILSERVAEQRLTRLREAGVTYLFAGPDGDDLAPALATLGEAFGVEHLLLEGGGVTNGAFLAAGLIDALSILICPALDGLDGEPSIFDHPGPPGSRPAAGQHLRLRACETLPGGVVWLRHDIEREAPSA
;
A
#
# COMPACT_ATOMS: atom_id res chain seq x y z
N MET A 1 3.72 18.14 6.12
CA MET A 1 2.44 17.86 5.43
C MET A 1 2.46 16.43 4.91
N ARG A 2 1.32 15.73 4.90
CA ARG A 2 1.27 14.36 4.34
C ARG A 2 1.35 14.37 2.81
N PRO A 3 1.98 13.36 2.18
CA PRO A 3 1.93 13.20 0.73
C PRO A 3 0.49 12.91 0.27
N SER A 4 0.18 13.34 -0.95
CA SER A 4 -0.99 12.88 -1.69
C SER A 4 -0.84 11.40 -1.98
N ILE A 5 -1.93 10.64 -1.88
CA ILE A 5 -1.90 9.19 -2.12
C ILE A 5 -2.86 8.82 -3.23
N THR A 6 -2.33 8.16 -4.26
CA THR A 6 -3.16 7.54 -5.32
C THR A 6 -3.15 6.03 -5.15
N CYS A 7 -4.31 5.41 -4.90
CA CYS A 7 -4.43 3.96 -4.93
C CYS A 7 -4.37 3.48 -6.39
N HIS A 8 -3.28 2.81 -6.76
CA HIS A 8 -2.99 2.34 -8.10
C HIS A 8 -3.12 0.82 -8.14
N MET A 9 -4.17 0.32 -8.81
CA MET A 9 -4.50 -1.11 -8.80
C MET A 9 -4.82 -1.61 -10.20
N ILE A 10 -4.56 -2.90 -10.43
CA ILE A 10 -5.08 -3.66 -11.57
C ILE A 10 -6.02 -4.75 -11.07
N THR A 11 -7.13 -4.97 -11.78
CA THR A 11 -8.20 -5.84 -11.32
C THR A 11 -8.96 -6.50 -12.46
N SER A 12 -9.63 -7.62 -12.16
CA SER A 12 -10.67 -8.19 -13.01
C SER A 12 -11.94 -7.33 -13.03
N LEU A 13 -12.89 -7.62 -13.94
CA LEU A 13 -14.17 -6.91 -14.01
C LEU A 13 -15.00 -7.00 -12.72
N ASP A 14 -14.85 -8.09 -11.97
CA ASP A 14 -15.50 -8.31 -10.67
C ASP A 14 -14.68 -7.81 -9.47
N GLY A 15 -13.60 -7.06 -9.70
CA GLY A 15 -12.87 -6.37 -8.64
C GLY A 15 -11.85 -7.23 -7.89
N ARG A 16 -11.45 -8.40 -8.42
CA ARG A 16 -10.49 -9.30 -7.77
C ARG A 16 -9.05 -8.89 -8.02
N LEU A 17 -8.19 -9.31 -7.09
CA LEU A 17 -6.80 -8.84 -7.00
C LEU A 17 -5.77 -9.74 -7.70
N HIS A 18 -6.00 -11.05 -7.80
CA HIS A 18 -4.95 -12.02 -8.16
C HIS A 18 -5.02 -12.48 -9.64
N PRO A 19 -4.15 -11.99 -10.55
CA PRO A 19 -4.25 -12.28 -11.97
C PRO A 19 -4.08 -13.75 -12.35
N GLN A 20 -3.38 -14.54 -11.52
CA GLN A 20 -3.17 -15.97 -11.77
C GLN A 20 -4.47 -16.79 -11.72
N ARG A 21 -5.53 -16.22 -11.13
CA ARG A 21 -6.85 -16.85 -11.00
C ARG A 21 -7.83 -16.42 -12.09
N TRP A 22 -7.56 -15.29 -12.72
CA TRP A 22 -8.48 -14.69 -13.67
C TRP A 22 -8.58 -15.54 -14.94
N GLY A 23 -9.77 -15.56 -15.53
CA GLY A 23 -9.95 -16.04 -16.90
C GLY A 23 -9.08 -15.26 -17.90
N GLY A 24 -8.84 -15.87 -19.07
CA GLY A 24 -8.09 -15.22 -20.15
C GLY A 24 -8.92 -14.17 -20.90
N PRO A 25 -8.30 -13.10 -21.41
CA PRO A 25 -8.93 -12.23 -22.40
C PRO A 25 -9.13 -12.99 -23.72
N ALA A 26 -10.07 -12.55 -24.57
CA ALA A 26 -10.39 -13.23 -25.83
C ALA A 26 -9.18 -13.34 -26.79
N ASP A 27 -8.34 -12.31 -26.84
CA ASP A 27 -7.27 -12.16 -27.83
C ASP A 27 -5.86 -12.09 -27.20
N GLY A 28 -5.62 -12.75 -26.06
CA GLY A 28 -4.29 -12.68 -25.43
C GLY A 28 -4.15 -13.46 -24.14
N ARG A 29 -3.13 -13.11 -23.35
CA ARG A 29 -2.88 -13.69 -22.03
C ARG A 29 -2.90 -12.62 -20.96
N ILE A 30 -3.48 -12.96 -19.81
CA ILE A 30 -3.71 -11.99 -18.73
C ILE A 30 -2.40 -11.50 -18.10
N ASP A 31 -1.41 -12.38 -17.94
CA ASP A 31 -0.07 -12.07 -17.44
C ASP A 31 0.63 -11.01 -18.30
N GLN A 32 0.55 -11.13 -19.63
CA GLN A 32 1.13 -10.16 -20.56
C GLN A 32 0.40 -8.81 -20.53
N LEU A 33 -0.92 -8.80 -20.37
CA LEU A 33 -1.68 -7.54 -20.26
C LEU A 33 -1.33 -6.80 -18.98
N VAL A 34 -1.27 -7.51 -17.85
CA VAL A 34 -0.89 -6.95 -16.55
C VAL A 34 0.51 -6.35 -16.63
N ALA A 35 1.50 -7.14 -17.06
CA ALA A 35 2.88 -6.69 -17.18
C ALA A 35 3.05 -5.50 -18.13
N ARG A 36 2.27 -5.45 -19.22
CA ARG A 36 2.34 -4.35 -20.20
C ARG A 36 1.83 -3.03 -19.64
N HIS A 37 0.75 -3.06 -18.86
CA HIS A 37 -0.01 -1.84 -18.58
C HIS A 37 0.20 -1.28 -17.18
N TYR A 38 0.49 -2.12 -16.18
CA TYR A 38 0.60 -1.67 -14.79
C TYR A 38 1.71 -0.63 -14.62
N GLU A 39 2.96 -1.00 -14.91
CA GLU A 39 4.13 -0.09 -14.82
C GLU A 39 4.02 1.12 -15.78
N ALA A 40 3.50 0.89 -16.98
CA ALA A 40 3.30 1.95 -17.97
C ALA A 40 2.27 2.99 -17.49
N ALA A 41 1.27 2.57 -16.71
CA ALA A 41 0.31 3.47 -16.11
C ALA A 41 0.86 4.14 -14.84
N ALA A 42 1.56 3.39 -13.98
CA ALA A 42 2.22 3.92 -12.78
C ALA A 42 3.21 5.05 -13.11
N SER A 43 4.07 4.85 -14.11
CA SER A 43 5.04 5.87 -14.56
C SER A 43 4.40 7.18 -15.05
N ARG A 44 3.16 7.14 -15.55
CA ARG A 44 2.40 8.34 -15.95
C ARG A 44 1.87 9.14 -14.76
N LEU A 45 1.87 8.57 -13.55
CA LEU A 45 1.41 9.22 -12.33
C LEU A 45 2.49 10.05 -11.62
N LYS A 46 3.78 9.83 -11.92
CA LYS A 46 4.92 10.60 -11.41
C LYS A 46 4.99 10.68 -9.88
N ALA A 47 4.87 9.55 -9.22
CA ALA A 47 5.02 9.47 -7.77
C ALA A 47 6.49 9.43 -7.34
N ASP A 48 6.74 9.78 -6.09
CA ASP A 48 8.05 9.75 -5.42
C ASP A 48 8.31 8.41 -4.69
N GLY A 49 7.51 7.39 -5.00
CA GLY A 49 7.53 6.09 -4.33
C GLY A 49 6.19 5.39 -4.27
N TRP A 50 6.20 4.22 -3.63
CA TRP A 50 5.08 3.29 -3.54
C TRP A 50 4.91 2.74 -2.13
N ILE A 51 3.69 2.34 -1.81
CA ILE A 51 3.26 1.81 -0.51
C ILE A 51 2.63 0.44 -0.72
N VAL A 52 3.10 -0.56 0.00
CA VAL A 52 2.49 -1.90 0.04
C VAL A 52 2.33 -2.42 1.46
N GLY A 53 1.45 -3.40 1.62
CA GLY A 53 1.35 -4.16 2.86
C GLY A 53 2.48 -5.17 3.01
N ARG A 54 2.70 -5.64 4.25
CA ARG A 54 3.68 -6.69 4.60
C ARG A 54 3.70 -7.87 3.62
N ARG A 55 2.53 -8.44 3.29
CA ARG A 55 2.45 -9.66 2.46
C ARG A 55 3.03 -9.45 1.06
N THR A 56 2.73 -8.33 0.45
CA THR A 56 3.27 -7.94 -0.86
C THR A 56 4.77 -7.66 -0.74
N MET A 57 5.21 -6.95 0.30
CA MET A 57 6.63 -6.68 0.52
C MET A 57 7.46 -7.96 0.70
N ALA A 58 6.89 -8.99 1.34
CA ALA A 58 7.53 -10.28 1.55
C ALA A 58 7.83 -11.07 0.25
N GLU A 59 7.33 -10.62 -0.91
CA GLU A 59 7.74 -11.16 -2.21
C GLU A 59 9.13 -10.66 -2.63
N PHE A 60 9.59 -9.54 -2.07
CA PHE A 60 10.88 -8.92 -2.36
C PHE A 60 11.92 -9.17 -1.27
N VAL A 61 11.49 -9.43 -0.04
CA VAL A 61 12.37 -9.55 1.13
C VAL A 61 12.05 -10.78 1.98
N ALA A 62 12.99 -11.20 2.81
CA ALA A 62 12.76 -12.32 3.72
C ALA A 62 11.84 -11.94 4.90
N GLU A 63 11.21 -12.94 5.52
CA GLU A 63 10.47 -12.77 6.78
C GLU A 63 11.18 -13.47 7.96
N HIS A 64 10.92 -12.99 9.17
CA HIS A 64 11.25 -13.72 10.40
C HIS A 64 10.36 -14.98 10.54
N SER A 65 10.91 -16.07 11.08
CA SER A 65 10.15 -17.33 11.25
C SER A 65 8.98 -17.17 12.24
N GLU A 66 7.95 -18.00 12.12
CA GLU A 66 6.68 -17.88 12.89
C GLU A 66 6.84 -17.90 14.43
N HIS A 67 7.99 -18.32 14.96
CA HIS A 67 8.31 -18.23 16.40
C HIS A 67 8.52 -16.77 16.89
N ALA A 68 8.39 -15.79 16.01
CA ALA A 68 8.65 -14.38 16.29
C ALA A 68 7.48 -13.65 17.00
N GLU A 69 6.35 -14.29 17.31
CA GLU A 69 5.33 -13.69 18.19
C GLU A 69 5.90 -13.30 19.57
N ALA A 70 6.97 -13.98 20.01
CA ALA A 70 7.69 -13.71 21.26
C ALA A 70 8.39 -12.33 21.31
N GLU A 71 8.45 -11.57 20.21
CA GLU A 71 9.12 -10.27 20.13
C GLU A 71 8.14 -9.08 20.01
N ARG A 72 6.87 -9.24 20.40
CA ARG A 72 5.94 -8.10 20.58
C ARG A 72 5.92 -7.67 22.03
N LEU A 73 5.99 -6.37 22.29
CA LEU A 73 5.87 -5.80 23.63
C LEU A 73 4.42 -5.97 24.15
N GLU A 74 4.30 -6.35 25.42
CA GLU A 74 3.00 -6.47 26.12
C GLU A 74 2.27 -5.12 26.19
N ALA A 75 3.01 -4.02 26.30
CA ALA A 75 2.51 -2.66 26.28
C ALA A 75 3.21 -1.84 25.18
N PRO A 76 2.51 -0.90 24.51
CA PRO A 76 3.14 -0.01 23.55
C PRO A 76 4.19 0.87 24.24
N ARG A 77 5.26 1.18 23.52
CA ARG A 77 6.33 2.05 24.00
C ARG A 77 6.62 3.13 22.97
N SER A 78 6.28 4.36 23.33
CA SER A 78 6.61 5.54 22.53
C SER A 78 8.13 5.71 22.39
N ARG A 79 8.58 5.81 21.15
CA ARG A 79 9.99 5.91 20.73
C ARG A 79 10.07 6.84 19.52
N PRO A 80 11.17 7.58 19.35
CA PRO A 80 11.33 8.42 18.17
C PRO A 80 11.46 7.55 16.90
N PRO A 81 11.04 8.06 15.73
CA PRO A 81 11.31 7.42 14.45
C PRO A 81 12.82 7.37 14.18
N HIS A 82 13.25 6.45 13.31
CA HIS A 82 14.60 6.43 12.77
C HIS A 82 14.56 6.82 11.30
N LEU A 83 15.24 7.90 10.94
CA LEU A 83 15.31 8.44 9.58
C LEU A 83 16.70 8.17 9.01
N ALA A 84 16.81 7.23 8.08
CA ALA A 84 18.03 6.97 7.33
C ALA A 84 18.11 7.83 6.06
N ALA A 85 19.30 7.94 5.48
CA ALA A 85 19.52 8.76 4.29
C ALA A 85 18.97 8.08 3.03
N ARG A 86 17.94 8.67 2.39
CA ARG A 86 17.37 8.12 1.14
C ARG A 86 18.27 8.26 -0.09
N ALA A 87 19.31 9.10 -0.02
CA ALA A 87 20.30 9.31 -1.09
C ALA A 87 19.70 9.69 -2.46
N GLY A 88 18.58 10.41 -2.47
CA GLY A 88 17.90 10.85 -3.70
C GLY A 88 17.08 9.77 -4.42
N ARG A 89 16.92 8.58 -3.81
CA ARG A 89 16.03 7.51 -4.30
C ARG A 89 14.57 7.84 -4.01
N ASP A 90 13.69 7.24 -4.80
CA ASP A 90 12.26 7.13 -4.48
C ASP A 90 12.07 6.24 -3.24
N LEU A 91 10.85 6.22 -2.70
CA LEU A 91 10.53 5.47 -1.48
C LEU A 91 9.79 4.17 -1.75
N CYS A 92 10.21 3.13 -1.06
CA CYS A 92 9.49 1.87 -0.95
C CYS A 92 8.95 1.76 0.49
N VAL A 93 7.65 1.96 0.68
CA VAL A 93 7.02 2.02 2.00
C VAL A 93 6.28 0.72 2.33
N ALA A 94 6.71 0.04 3.38
CA ALA A 94 6.07 -1.18 3.88
C ALA A 94 5.19 -0.89 5.10
N ILE A 95 3.91 -1.28 5.05
CA ILE A 95 3.03 -1.31 6.22
C ILE A 95 3.18 -2.67 6.92
N ASP A 96 3.91 -2.69 8.03
CA ASP A 96 4.20 -3.89 8.81
C ASP A 96 4.10 -3.62 10.32
N PRO A 97 2.89 -3.49 10.89
CA PRO A 97 2.71 -3.23 12.31
C PRO A 97 3.42 -4.23 13.23
N GLY A 98 3.67 -5.45 12.73
CA GLY A 98 4.39 -6.49 13.44
C GLY A 98 5.90 -6.37 13.39
N GLY A 99 6.50 -5.69 12.41
CA GLY A 99 7.95 -5.73 12.18
C GLY A 99 8.46 -7.14 11.86
N ARG A 100 7.71 -7.90 11.04
CA ARG A 100 8.04 -9.27 10.62
C ARG A 100 8.97 -9.31 9.41
N LEU A 101 9.02 -8.25 8.61
CA LEU A 101 9.89 -8.15 7.45
C LEU A 101 11.36 -8.03 7.88
N ARG A 102 12.24 -8.73 7.17
CA ARG A 102 13.69 -8.67 7.35
C ARG A 102 14.33 -8.11 6.08
N PHE A 103 15.01 -6.99 6.25
CA PHE A 103 15.76 -6.32 5.20
C PHE A 103 17.26 -6.61 5.37
N GLU A 104 17.94 -6.84 4.26
CA GLU A 104 19.41 -7.02 4.21
C GLU A 104 20.13 -5.75 3.76
N ALA A 105 19.39 -4.79 3.20
CA ALA A 105 19.87 -3.50 2.73
C ALA A 105 18.81 -2.42 2.95
N ASP A 106 19.20 -1.17 2.70
CA ASP A 106 18.36 0.01 2.86
C ASP A 106 17.40 0.25 1.69
N HIS A 107 17.39 -0.65 0.69
CA HIS A 107 16.60 -0.51 -0.52
C HIS A 107 15.96 -1.82 -0.98
N VAL A 108 14.87 -1.67 -1.75
CA VAL A 108 14.20 -2.72 -2.50
C VAL A 108 13.96 -2.18 -3.91
N GLU A 109 14.32 -2.94 -4.95
CA GLU A 109 14.21 -2.51 -6.36
C GLU A 109 14.91 -1.15 -6.66
N GLY A 110 15.88 -0.75 -5.84
CA GLY A 110 16.59 0.52 -5.97
C GLY A 110 15.98 1.68 -5.18
N ASP A 111 14.82 1.49 -4.54
CA ASP A 111 14.10 2.52 -3.77
C ASP A 111 14.39 2.39 -2.28
N HIS A 112 14.49 3.53 -1.57
CA HIS A 112 14.80 3.56 -0.15
C HIS A 112 13.66 3.00 0.69
N VAL A 113 13.97 2.02 1.55
CA VAL A 113 12.96 1.35 2.38
C VAL A 113 12.55 2.24 3.55
N VAL A 114 11.25 2.38 3.71
CA VAL A 114 10.61 2.91 4.92
C VAL A 114 9.61 1.89 5.45
N VAL A 115 9.69 1.56 6.73
CA VAL A 115 8.73 0.64 7.37
C VAL A 115 7.87 1.39 8.38
N ILE A 116 6.55 1.30 8.24
CA ILE A 116 5.58 1.83 9.20
C ILE A 116 5.17 0.70 10.16
N LEU A 117 5.43 0.92 11.44
CA LEU A 117 5.35 -0.07 12.52
C LEU A 117 4.32 0.30 13.58
N SER A 118 3.96 -0.65 14.43
CA SER A 118 3.30 -0.37 15.71
C SER A 118 4.31 0.01 16.80
N GLU A 119 3.89 0.76 17.81
CA GLU A 119 4.70 1.04 18.99
C GLU A 119 4.97 -0.19 19.88
N ARG A 120 4.48 -1.38 19.49
CA ARG A 120 4.69 -2.64 20.21
C ARG A 120 5.79 -3.50 19.60
N VAL A 121 6.42 -3.08 18.51
CA VAL A 121 7.58 -3.79 17.94
C VAL A 121 8.74 -3.78 18.93
N ALA A 122 9.36 -4.93 19.24
CA ALA A 122 10.48 -4.99 20.17
C ALA A 122 11.75 -4.30 19.65
N GLU A 123 12.58 -3.86 20.58
CA GLU A 123 13.82 -3.13 20.27
C GLU A 123 14.78 -3.92 19.38
N GLN A 124 14.83 -5.24 19.53
CA GLN A 124 15.70 -6.09 18.71
C GLN A 124 15.37 -5.99 17.21
N ARG A 125 14.09 -5.87 16.85
CA ARG A 125 13.65 -5.67 15.45
C ARG A 125 14.04 -4.28 14.95
N LEU A 126 13.84 -3.26 15.78
CA LEU A 126 14.26 -1.90 15.44
C LEU A 126 15.77 -1.81 15.23
N THR A 127 16.58 -2.50 16.04
CA THR A 127 18.03 -2.58 15.84
C THR A 127 18.38 -3.16 14.48
N ARG A 128 17.77 -4.29 14.09
CA ARG A 128 18.00 -4.91 12.77
C ARG A 128 17.65 -3.97 11.62
N LEU A 129 16.54 -3.22 11.71
CA LEU A 129 16.17 -2.22 10.71
C LEU A 129 17.23 -1.11 10.61
N ARG A 130 17.73 -0.60 11.75
CA ARG A 130 18.81 0.42 11.77
C ARG A 130 20.10 -0.11 11.17
N GLU A 131 20.47 -1.35 11.50
CA GLU A 131 21.68 -2.00 10.96
C GLU A 131 21.60 -2.18 9.45
N ALA A 132 20.40 -2.47 8.92
CA ALA A 132 20.14 -2.54 7.49
C ALA A 132 20.04 -1.16 6.81
N GLY A 133 20.10 -0.05 7.57
CA GLY A 133 19.94 1.31 7.03
C GLY A 133 18.49 1.67 6.67
N VAL A 134 17.51 0.92 7.16
CA VAL A 134 16.10 1.11 6.88
C VAL A 134 15.51 2.20 7.77
N THR A 135 14.75 3.13 7.17
CA THR A 135 13.94 4.09 7.92
C THR A 135 12.76 3.38 8.57
N TYR A 136 12.41 3.71 9.81
CA TYR A 136 11.14 3.28 10.40
C TYR A 136 10.38 4.42 11.08
N LEU A 137 9.05 4.34 10.97
CA LEU A 137 8.07 5.26 11.56
C LEU A 137 7.05 4.47 12.38
N PHE A 138 6.35 5.13 13.30
CA PHE A 138 5.31 4.51 14.13
C PHE A 138 3.93 5.05 13.77
N ALA A 139 2.95 4.16 13.66
CA ALA A 139 1.53 4.45 13.41
C ALA A 139 0.67 4.11 14.64
N GLY A 140 1.09 4.64 15.79
CA GLY A 140 0.40 4.42 17.07
C GLY A 140 0.59 3.02 17.69
N PRO A 141 -0.16 2.73 18.77
CA PRO A 141 0.03 1.53 19.59
C PRO A 141 -0.05 0.21 18.83
N ASP A 142 -1.01 0.11 17.91
CA ASP A 142 -1.30 -1.12 17.17
C ASP A 142 -1.00 -1.03 15.67
N GLY A 143 -0.56 0.14 15.18
CA GLY A 143 -0.15 0.37 13.79
C GLY A 143 -1.28 0.77 12.85
N ASP A 144 -2.38 1.29 13.39
CA ASP A 144 -3.59 1.72 12.68
C ASP A 144 -3.67 3.24 12.48
N ASP A 145 -2.92 4.03 13.25
CA ASP A 145 -2.87 5.49 13.11
C ASP A 145 -1.82 5.93 12.08
N LEU A 146 -2.13 5.70 10.81
CA LEU A 146 -1.21 5.92 9.69
C LEU A 146 -0.97 7.40 9.35
N ALA A 147 -1.91 8.29 9.68
CA ALA A 147 -1.87 9.69 9.23
C ALA A 147 -0.64 10.45 9.76
N PRO A 148 -0.28 10.36 11.07
CA PRO A 148 0.92 11.00 11.60
C PRO A 148 2.21 10.42 11.02
N ALA A 149 2.25 9.10 10.77
CA ALA A 149 3.41 8.45 10.15
C ALA A 149 3.64 8.99 8.73
N LEU A 150 2.58 9.09 7.92
CA LEU A 150 2.65 9.64 6.56
C LEU A 150 2.99 11.14 6.55
N ALA A 151 2.51 11.92 7.52
CA ALA A 151 2.90 13.32 7.67
C ALA A 151 4.40 13.45 7.99
N THR A 152 4.91 12.62 8.89
CA THR A 152 6.34 12.56 9.23
C THR A 152 7.18 12.16 8.02
N LEU A 153 6.73 11.18 7.24
CA LEU A 153 7.37 10.74 6.01
C LEU A 153 7.50 11.89 4.99
N GLY A 154 6.39 12.60 4.74
CA GLY A 154 6.34 13.74 3.83
C GLY A 154 7.28 14.86 4.26
N GLU A 155 7.35 15.16 5.56
CA GLU A 155 8.23 16.20 6.09
C GLU A 155 9.70 15.81 6.07
N ALA A 156 10.01 14.56 6.45
CA ALA A 156 11.38 14.08 6.53
C ALA A 156 12.07 13.98 5.16
N PHE A 157 11.32 13.55 4.14
CA PHE A 157 11.88 13.29 2.82
C PHE A 157 11.47 14.32 1.77
N GLY A 158 10.48 15.18 2.03
CA GLY A 158 9.94 16.08 1.02
C GLY A 158 9.24 15.33 -0.11
N VAL A 159 8.58 14.21 0.21
CA VAL A 159 7.77 13.45 -0.76
C VAL A 159 6.38 14.07 -0.83
N GLU A 160 5.89 14.27 -2.05
CA GLU A 160 4.63 14.95 -2.32
C GLU A 160 3.56 13.98 -2.79
N HIS A 161 3.94 12.89 -3.45
CA HIS A 161 3.00 11.91 -4.02
C HIS A 161 3.50 10.48 -3.90
N LEU A 162 2.64 9.58 -3.40
CA LEU A 162 2.93 8.15 -3.32
C LEU A 162 1.83 7.33 -3.99
N LEU A 163 2.21 6.22 -4.61
CA LEU A 163 1.27 5.21 -5.07
C LEU A 163 0.99 4.20 -3.97
N LEU A 164 -0.28 3.98 -3.67
CA LEU A 164 -0.71 2.86 -2.83
C LEU A 164 -0.98 1.67 -3.76
N GLU A 165 -0.11 0.68 -3.69
CA GLU A 165 -0.08 -0.52 -4.53
C GLU A 165 -0.30 -1.80 -3.72
N GLY A 166 -0.72 -1.65 -2.46
CA GLY A 166 -0.81 -2.73 -1.50
C GLY A 166 -2.01 -3.64 -1.71
N GLY A 167 -1.95 -4.84 -1.14
CA GLY A 167 -3.08 -5.79 -1.21
C GLY A 167 -4.37 -5.24 -0.60
N GLY A 168 -5.50 -5.91 -0.91
CA GLY A 168 -6.86 -5.45 -0.58
C GLY A 168 -7.02 -4.97 0.86
N VAL A 169 -6.44 -5.65 1.85
CA VAL A 169 -6.49 -5.28 3.27
C VAL A 169 -5.81 -3.94 3.56
N THR A 170 -4.63 -3.71 2.98
CA THR A 170 -3.91 -2.44 3.15
C THR A 170 -4.66 -1.31 2.47
N ASN A 171 -5.22 -1.54 1.28
CA ASN A 171 -6.06 -0.57 0.60
C ASN A 171 -7.31 -0.23 1.41
N GLY A 172 -7.99 -1.23 1.97
CA GLY A 172 -9.16 -1.04 2.82
C GLY A 172 -8.84 -0.31 4.12
N ALA A 173 -7.64 -0.48 4.69
CA ALA A 173 -7.19 0.31 5.85
C ALA A 173 -7.00 1.79 5.48
N PHE A 174 -6.34 2.08 4.36
CA PHE A 174 -6.18 3.45 3.87
C PHE A 174 -7.53 4.10 3.51
N LEU A 175 -8.44 3.33 2.91
CA LEU A 175 -9.81 3.78 2.62
C LEU A 175 -10.56 4.12 3.90
N ALA A 176 -10.56 3.22 4.89
CA ALA A 176 -11.24 3.43 6.17
C ALA A 176 -10.68 4.63 6.94
N ALA A 177 -9.37 4.86 6.86
CA ALA A 177 -8.71 6.02 7.45
C ALA A 177 -8.89 7.32 6.62
N GLY A 178 -9.54 7.25 5.46
CA GLY A 178 -9.74 8.40 4.58
C GLY A 178 -8.42 8.96 4.03
N LEU A 179 -7.40 8.12 3.82
CA LEU A 179 -6.04 8.53 3.43
C LEU A 179 -5.78 8.49 1.92
N ILE A 180 -6.76 8.07 1.11
CA ILE A 180 -6.64 7.98 -0.35
C ILE A 180 -7.21 9.24 -0.97
N ASP A 181 -6.45 9.91 -1.82
CA ASP A 181 -6.85 11.16 -2.49
C ASP A 181 -7.32 10.95 -3.91
N ALA A 182 -6.79 9.92 -4.58
CA ALA A 182 -7.18 9.54 -5.92
C ALA A 182 -7.13 8.02 -6.12
N LEU A 183 -7.85 7.55 -7.12
CA LEU A 183 -7.83 6.18 -7.60
C LEU A 183 -7.29 6.14 -9.03
N SER A 184 -6.49 5.13 -9.32
CA SER A 184 -6.02 4.77 -10.65
C SER A 184 -6.21 3.27 -10.84
N ILE A 185 -7.33 2.87 -11.44
CA ILE A 185 -7.76 1.47 -11.53
C ILE A 185 -7.70 1.00 -12.98
N LEU A 186 -6.86 0.01 -13.26
CA LEU A 186 -6.81 -0.72 -14.52
C LEU A 186 -7.72 -1.94 -14.43
N ILE A 187 -8.75 -1.99 -15.26
CA ILE A 187 -9.72 -3.08 -15.30
C ILE A 187 -9.41 -3.95 -16.51
N CYS A 188 -8.94 -5.16 -16.26
CA CYS A 188 -8.71 -6.16 -17.30
C CYS A 188 -10.01 -6.84 -17.71
N PRO A 189 -10.15 -7.24 -18.99
CA PRO A 189 -11.33 -7.94 -19.48
C PRO A 189 -11.29 -9.42 -19.07
N ALA A 190 -11.38 -9.67 -17.76
CA ALA A 190 -11.30 -10.99 -17.15
C ALA A 190 -12.20 -11.06 -15.90
N LEU A 191 -12.46 -12.27 -15.42
CA LEU A 191 -13.22 -12.56 -14.20
C LEU A 191 -12.50 -13.63 -13.38
N ASP A 192 -12.61 -13.57 -12.06
CA ASP A 192 -12.29 -14.70 -11.17
C ASP A 192 -13.59 -15.39 -10.73
N GLY A 193 -14.50 -14.63 -10.13
CA GLY A 193 -15.84 -15.09 -9.76
C GLY A 193 -15.93 -15.92 -8.47
N LEU A 194 -14.82 -16.30 -7.82
CA LEU A 194 -14.89 -17.07 -6.57
C LEU A 194 -15.16 -16.18 -5.35
N ASP A 195 -16.10 -16.62 -4.51
CA ASP A 195 -16.38 -15.99 -3.22
C ASP A 195 -15.22 -16.13 -2.23
N GLY A 196 -15.06 -15.13 -1.34
CA GLY A 196 -14.00 -15.10 -0.34
C GLY A 196 -12.60 -14.77 -0.86
N GLU A 197 -12.40 -14.66 -2.18
CA GLU A 197 -11.12 -14.24 -2.74
C GLU A 197 -10.87 -12.74 -2.56
N PRO A 198 -9.62 -12.31 -2.34
CA PRO A 198 -9.31 -10.90 -2.12
C PRO A 198 -9.78 -9.99 -3.24
N SER A 199 -10.37 -8.86 -2.86
CA SER A 199 -10.69 -7.78 -3.77
C SER A 199 -9.61 -6.70 -3.71
N ILE A 200 -9.67 -5.70 -4.60
CA ILE A 200 -8.76 -4.54 -4.51
C ILE A 200 -8.99 -3.68 -3.26
N PHE A 201 -10.10 -3.85 -2.54
CA PHE A 201 -10.39 -3.18 -1.26
C PHE A 201 -11.10 -4.14 -0.30
N ASP A 202 -10.37 -4.63 0.70
CA ASP A 202 -10.91 -5.47 1.76
C ASP A 202 -10.73 -4.77 3.11
N HIS A 203 -11.78 -4.67 3.91
CA HIS A 203 -11.69 -4.08 5.25
C HIS A 203 -12.20 -5.10 6.29
N PRO A 204 -11.32 -5.70 7.09
CA PRO A 204 -11.74 -6.56 8.19
C PRO A 204 -12.39 -5.69 9.27
N GLY A 205 -13.71 -5.79 9.40
CA GLY A 205 -14.48 -5.05 10.38
C GLY A 205 -15.76 -5.81 10.76
N PRO A 206 -16.44 -5.37 11.83
CA PRO A 206 -17.71 -5.98 12.21
C PRO A 206 -18.75 -5.89 11.08
N PRO A 207 -19.75 -6.79 11.06
CA PRO A 207 -20.85 -6.70 10.11
C PRO A 207 -21.50 -5.32 10.11
N GLY A 208 -21.71 -4.76 8.92
CA GLY A 208 -22.29 -3.43 8.74
C GLY A 208 -21.29 -2.28 8.68
N SER A 209 -19.99 -2.52 8.88
CA SER A 209 -18.94 -1.53 8.63
C SER A 209 -19.01 -0.96 7.20
N ARG A 210 -18.83 0.36 7.08
CA ARG A 210 -18.85 1.09 5.81
C ARG A 210 -17.58 1.94 5.69
N PRO A 211 -16.44 1.35 5.33
CA PRO A 211 -15.15 2.06 5.30
C PRO A 211 -15.12 3.26 4.35
N ALA A 212 -15.94 3.25 3.30
CA ALA A 212 -16.07 4.35 2.34
C ALA A 212 -17.11 5.41 2.74
N ALA A 213 -17.75 5.32 3.90
CA ALA A 213 -18.80 6.26 4.28
C ALA A 213 -18.27 7.71 4.30
N GLY A 214 -19.03 8.64 3.71
CA GLY A 214 -18.66 10.05 3.60
C GLY A 214 -17.57 10.36 2.55
N GLN A 215 -17.18 9.37 1.75
CA GLN A 215 -16.21 9.54 0.65
C GLN A 215 -16.92 9.34 -0.71
N HIS A 216 -16.67 10.26 -1.63
CA HIS A 216 -17.33 10.35 -2.93
C HIS A 216 -16.31 10.34 -4.05
N LEU A 217 -16.61 9.66 -5.15
CA LEU A 217 -15.70 9.56 -6.30
C LEU A 217 -16.11 10.53 -7.41
N ARG A 218 -15.15 11.28 -7.92
CA ARG A 218 -15.32 12.11 -9.12
C ARG A 218 -14.44 11.60 -10.24
N LEU A 219 -15.06 11.15 -11.33
CA LEU A 219 -14.34 10.70 -12.52
C LEU A 219 -13.49 11.83 -13.08
N ARG A 220 -12.19 11.56 -13.22
CA ARG A 220 -11.23 12.47 -13.84
C ARG A 220 -10.89 12.09 -15.26
N ALA A 221 -10.71 10.80 -15.51
CA ALA A 221 -10.44 10.31 -16.84
C ALA A 221 -10.80 8.83 -16.97
N CYS A 222 -11.13 8.44 -18.20
CA CYS A 222 -11.34 7.07 -18.62
C CYS A 222 -10.62 6.88 -19.95
N GLU A 223 -9.79 5.83 -20.04
CA GLU A 223 -8.98 5.54 -21.23
C GLU A 223 -9.03 4.04 -21.52
N THR A 224 -9.34 3.66 -22.76
CA THR A 224 -9.21 2.27 -23.19
C THR A 224 -7.80 2.03 -23.71
N LEU A 225 -7.11 1.08 -23.11
CA LEU A 225 -5.76 0.66 -23.46
C LEU A 225 -5.79 -0.59 -24.35
N PRO A 226 -4.71 -0.87 -25.10
CA PRO A 226 -4.60 -2.08 -25.92
C PRO A 226 -4.95 -3.38 -25.17
N GLY A 227 -5.64 -4.31 -25.83
CA GLY A 227 -6.07 -5.56 -25.21
C GLY A 227 -7.32 -5.43 -24.33
N GLY A 228 -8.08 -4.33 -24.48
CA GLY A 228 -9.38 -4.17 -23.84
C GLY A 228 -9.32 -3.77 -22.37
N VAL A 229 -8.15 -3.34 -21.87
CA VAL A 229 -8.01 -2.85 -20.51
C VAL A 229 -8.61 -1.44 -20.42
N VAL A 230 -9.42 -1.18 -19.41
CA VAL A 230 -9.98 0.15 -19.15
C VAL A 230 -9.27 0.77 -17.96
N TRP A 231 -8.68 1.94 -18.15
CA TRP A 231 -8.03 2.69 -17.09
C TRP A 231 -8.92 3.82 -16.61
N LEU A 232 -9.42 3.69 -15.38
CA LEU A 232 -10.23 4.69 -14.70
C LEU A 232 -9.41 5.47 -13.69
N ARG A 233 -9.55 6.79 -13.71
CA ARG A 233 -8.95 7.69 -12.72
C ARG A 233 -10.03 8.53 -12.05
N HIS A 234 -10.05 8.54 -10.72
CA HIS A 234 -11.00 9.30 -9.92
C HIS A 234 -10.28 10.11 -8.85
N ASP A 235 -10.81 11.28 -8.50
CA ASP A 235 -10.50 11.92 -7.22
C ASP A 235 -11.44 11.36 -6.14
N ILE A 236 -10.99 11.38 -4.88
CA ILE A 236 -11.83 11.17 -3.70
C ILE A 236 -12.12 12.52 -3.04
N GLU A 237 -13.41 12.85 -2.97
CA GLU A 237 -13.95 13.97 -2.22
C GLU A 237 -14.50 13.47 -0.89
N ARG A 238 -14.32 14.24 0.19
CA ARG A 238 -14.80 13.86 1.52
C ARG A 238 -15.81 14.89 1.98
N GLU A 239 -16.92 14.43 2.57
CA GLU A 239 -17.84 15.33 3.25
C GLU A 239 -17.08 16.05 4.37
N ALA A 240 -17.27 17.36 4.47
CA ALA A 240 -16.77 18.09 5.63
C ALA A 240 -17.45 17.52 6.88
N PRO A 241 -16.73 17.34 8.00
CA PRO A 241 -17.37 16.92 9.23
C PRO A 241 -18.52 17.88 9.54
N SER A 242 -19.73 17.34 9.70
CA SER A 242 -20.87 18.13 10.17
C SER A 242 -20.50 18.75 11.52
N ALA A 243 -20.52 20.09 11.55
CA ALA A 243 -20.17 20.91 12.71
C ALA A 243 -21.09 20.68 13.92
#